data_AF-D6TWV8-F1
#
_entry.id   AF-D6TWV8-F1
#
_cell.length_a   1.000
_cell.length_b   1.000
_cell.length_c   1.000
_cell.angle_alpha   90.00
_cell.angle_beta   90.00
_cell.angle_gamma   90.00
#
_symmetry.space_group_name_H-M   'P 1'
#
loop_
_entity.id
_entity.type
_entity.pdbx_description
1 polymer ?
#
loop_
_entity_poly.entity_id
_entity_poly.type
_entity_poly.pdbx_seq_one_letter_code
_entity_poly.pdbx_strand_id
1 'polypeptide(L)'
;MQHRHSTPTAHASHLPLAALCEQVYAAQASLSLSATVPPSAPVANLSKGQDMVAELSFEQGRITRCQLSLGTSERVLLQQGEAFQALYTAGVLHWRMHPQQHNAEAETAPLSAIASNSNTTELPGRVPLHAVPVEHVPLTSLPVRVRHVFLLSNGQRTLEDIAHVLRLPLEEVERVIQILQKRKLTIWQSRAS
;
A
#
# COMPACT_ATOMS: atom_id res chain seq x y z
N MET A 1 3.72 -23.00 36.31
CA MET A 1 3.89 -22.85 34.85
C MET A 1 3.21 -21.56 34.44
N GLN A 2 3.98 -20.51 34.12
CA GLN A 2 3.45 -19.19 33.79
C GLN A 2 3.31 -19.09 32.26
N HIS A 3 2.09 -18.93 31.77
CA HIS A 3 1.81 -18.66 30.36
C HIS A 3 2.31 -17.25 30.02
N ARG A 4 3.35 -17.18 29.18
CA ARG A 4 3.76 -15.92 28.54
C ARG A 4 2.70 -15.57 27.50
N HIS A 5 1.87 -14.58 27.80
CA HIS A 5 1.09 -13.88 26.80
C HIS A 5 2.05 -13.13 25.89
N SER A 6 2.29 -13.67 24.70
CA SER A 6 2.97 -12.95 23.63
C SER A 6 2.04 -11.86 23.13
N THR A 7 2.23 -10.64 23.60
CA THR A 7 1.55 -9.46 23.06
C THR A 7 1.86 -9.39 21.57
N PRO A 8 0.86 -9.40 20.67
CA PRO A 8 1.12 -9.26 19.24
C PRO A 8 1.75 -7.88 19.01
N THR A 9 3.03 -7.87 18.66
CA THR A 9 3.74 -6.67 18.22
C THR A 9 3.02 -6.15 16.98
N ALA A 10 2.28 -5.06 17.13
CA ALA A 10 1.70 -4.34 16.01
C ALA A 10 2.82 -3.94 15.05
N HIS A 11 2.85 -4.55 13.87
CA HIS A 11 3.82 -4.20 12.86
C HIS A 11 3.50 -2.79 12.34
N ALA A 12 4.44 -1.90 12.59
CA ALA A 12 4.39 -0.51 12.15
C ALA A 12 5.21 -0.37 10.86
N SER A 13 4.65 0.24 9.83
CA SER A 13 5.30 0.44 8.53
C SER A 13 5.23 1.90 8.11
N HIS A 14 6.38 2.47 7.73
CA HIS A 14 6.48 3.82 7.19
C HIS A 14 6.51 3.77 5.67
N LEU A 15 5.35 3.75 5.02
CA LEU A 15 5.24 3.55 3.59
C LEU A 15 4.23 4.49 2.95
N PRO A 16 4.46 4.92 1.70
CA PRO A 16 3.43 5.59 0.93
C PRO A 16 2.28 4.62 0.63
N LEU A 17 1.06 5.15 0.55
CA LEU A 17 -0.15 4.35 0.30
C LEU A 17 -0.04 3.45 -0.94
N ALA A 18 0.63 3.92 -2.00
CA ALA A 18 0.86 3.13 -3.21
C ALA A 18 1.64 1.84 -2.95
N ALA A 19 2.78 1.95 -2.26
CA ALA A 19 3.65 0.81 -1.95
C ALA A 19 2.94 -0.19 -1.02
N LEU A 20 2.16 0.33 -0.07
CA LEU A 20 1.34 -0.48 0.82
C LEU A 20 0.31 -1.30 0.03
N CYS A 21 -0.42 -0.64 -0.88
CA CYS A 21 -1.42 -1.33 -1.72
C CYS A 21 -0.77 -2.42 -2.58
N GLU A 22 0.42 -2.16 -3.16
CA GLU A 22 1.15 -3.15 -3.94
C GLU A 22 1.59 -4.36 -3.10
N GLN A 23 2.12 -4.13 -1.90
CA GLN A 23 2.53 -5.21 -1.00
C GLN A 23 1.34 -6.09 -0.61
N VAL A 24 0.23 -5.47 -0.22
CA VAL A 24 -0.98 -6.19 0.21
C VAL A 24 -1.63 -6.92 -0.95
N TYR A 25 -1.63 -6.32 -2.15
CA TYR A 25 -2.11 -6.94 -3.38
C TYR A 25 -1.26 -8.15 -3.78
N ALA A 26 0.07 -8.01 -3.79
CA ALA A 26 0.98 -9.10 -4.13
C ALA A 26 0.87 -10.28 -3.14
N ALA A 27 0.65 -9.98 -1.86
CA ALA A 27 0.46 -10.99 -0.82
C ALA A 27 -0.97 -11.57 -0.79
N GLN A 28 -1.93 -11.03 -1.56
CA GLN A 28 -3.35 -11.35 -1.46
C GLN A 28 -3.88 -11.29 -0.01
N ALA A 29 -3.34 -10.38 0.78
CA ALA A 29 -3.58 -10.37 2.22
C ALA A 29 -4.88 -9.64 2.57
N SER A 30 -5.52 -10.10 3.66
CA SER A 30 -6.67 -9.44 4.29
C SER A 30 -6.21 -8.86 5.63
N LEU A 31 -6.30 -7.55 5.78
CA LEU A 31 -5.77 -6.83 6.94
C LEU A 31 -6.40 -5.45 7.09
N SER A 32 -6.41 -4.94 8.32
CA SER A 32 -6.85 -3.58 8.62
C SER A 32 -5.66 -2.74 9.08
N LEU A 33 -5.58 -1.51 8.60
CA LEU A 33 -4.49 -0.59 8.87
C LEU A 33 -5.06 0.73 9.38
N SER A 34 -4.37 1.35 10.32
CA SER A 34 -4.64 2.74 10.68
C SER A 34 -3.39 3.59 10.71
N ALA A 35 -3.51 4.88 10.39
CA ALA A 35 -2.40 5.81 10.47
C ALA A 35 -2.88 7.18 10.95
N THR A 36 -2.07 7.86 11.76
CA THR A 36 -2.31 9.27 12.06
C THR A 36 -1.87 10.10 10.87
N VAL A 37 -2.78 10.92 10.33
CA VAL A 37 -2.50 11.78 9.19
C VAL A 37 -2.02 13.14 9.70
N PRO A 38 -0.89 13.66 9.20
CA PRO A 38 -0.38 14.95 9.65
C PRO A 38 -1.35 16.09 9.25
N PRO A 39 -1.40 17.18 10.05
CA PRO A 39 -2.31 18.31 9.82
C PRO A 39 -1.99 19.11 8.54
N SER A 40 -0.89 18.80 7.87
CA SER A 40 -0.52 19.34 6.55
C SER A 40 -1.27 18.67 5.39
N ALA A 41 -2.06 17.61 5.64
CA ALA A 41 -2.85 16.97 4.60
C ALA A 41 -3.98 17.90 4.11
N PRO A 42 -4.28 17.92 2.80
CA PRO A 42 -5.25 18.84 2.20
C PRO A 42 -6.69 18.39 2.46
N VAL A 43 -7.13 18.42 3.71
CA VAL A 43 -8.52 18.15 4.10
C VAL A 43 -9.14 19.49 4.52
N ALA A 44 -10.12 19.94 3.75
CA ALA A 44 -10.80 21.20 4.01
C ALA A 44 -11.53 21.15 5.37
N ASN A 45 -11.46 22.25 6.14
CA ASN A 45 -12.22 22.50 7.37
C ASN A 45 -11.74 21.84 8.67
N LEU A 46 -10.46 21.54 8.83
CA LEU A 46 -9.92 21.12 10.12
C LEU A 46 -9.63 22.32 11.02
N SER A 47 -10.15 22.25 12.25
CA SER A 47 -9.76 23.19 13.30
C SER A 47 -8.34 22.86 13.75
N LYS A 48 -7.50 23.88 14.00
CA LYS A 48 -6.13 23.69 14.49
C LYS A 48 -6.14 22.81 15.75
N GLY A 49 -5.38 21.71 15.73
CA GLY A 49 -5.20 20.80 16.87
C GLY A 49 -6.05 19.53 16.85
N GLN A 50 -6.78 19.25 15.77
CA GLN A 50 -7.48 17.97 15.60
C GLN A 50 -6.59 16.95 14.89
N ASP A 51 -6.33 15.82 15.54
CA ASP A 51 -5.64 14.69 14.92
C ASP A 51 -6.60 13.94 14.00
N MET A 52 -6.12 13.62 12.80
CA MET A 52 -6.85 12.80 11.83
C MET A 52 -6.35 11.37 11.89
N VAL A 53 -7.27 10.42 11.80
CA VAL A 53 -6.97 8.99 11.71
C VAL A 53 -7.46 8.48 10.38
N ALA A 54 -6.55 7.89 9.62
CA ALA A 54 -6.85 7.11 8.43
C ALA A 54 -7.13 5.68 8.85
N GLU A 55 -8.14 5.06 8.25
CA GLU A 55 -8.36 3.62 8.32
C GLU A 55 -8.50 3.05 6.91
N LEU A 56 -7.79 1.94 6.68
CA LEU A 56 -7.82 1.15 5.47
C LEU A 56 -8.10 -0.29 5.82
N SER A 57 -9.01 -0.92 5.11
CA SER A 57 -9.21 -2.37 5.21
C SER A 57 -9.02 -2.99 3.84
N PHE A 58 -8.30 -4.09 3.83
CA PHE A 58 -8.02 -4.89 2.66
C PHE A 58 -8.63 -6.28 2.83
N GLU A 59 -9.16 -6.81 1.74
CA GLU A 59 -9.60 -8.19 1.62
C GLU A 59 -9.04 -8.75 0.32
N GLN A 60 -8.27 -9.85 0.40
CA GLN A 60 -7.65 -10.49 -0.78
C GLN A 60 -6.91 -9.47 -1.65
N GLY A 61 -6.09 -8.62 -1.03
CA GLY A 61 -5.33 -7.61 -1.75
C GLY A 61 -6.12 -6.41 -2.25
N ARG A 62 -7.44 -6.33 -2.03
CA ARG A 62 -8.31 -5.25 -2.51
C ARG A 62 -8.79 -4.38 -1.36
N ILE A 63 -8.86 -3.07 -1.57
CA ILE A 63 -9.39 -2.14 -0.58
C ILE A 63 -10.90 -2.31 -0.49
N THR A 64 -11.40 -2.66 0.69
CA THR A 64 -12.84 -2.74 1.00
C THR A 64 -13.32 -1.52 1.78
N ARG A 65 -12.42 -0.91 2.56
CA ARG A 65 -12.71 0.30 3.34
C ARG A 65 -11.55 1.26 3.26
N CYS A 66 -11.85 2.53 3.05
CA CYS A 66 -10.91 3.63 3.17
C CYS A 66 -11.66 4.81 3.78
N GLN A 67 -11.20 5.34 4.90
CA GLN A 67 -11.84 6.48 5.55
C GLN A 67 -10.82 7.34 6.28
N LEU A 68 -11.09 8.65 6.36
CA LEU A 68 -10.47 9.53 7.34
C LEU A 68 -11.51 9.96 8.35
N SER A 69 -11.17 9.87 9.62
CA SER A 69 -11.99 10.34 10.74
C SER A 69 -11.20 11.30 11.64
N LEU A 70 -11.91 12.07 12.43
CA LEU A 70 -11.33 12.85 13.54
C LEU A 70 -11.02 11.89 14.70
N GLY A 71 -9.77 11.86 15.14
CA GLY A 71 -9.33 10.96 16.22
C GLY A 71 -10.03 11.18 17.56
N THR A 72 -10.60 12.37 17.78
CA THR A 72 -11.30 12.72 19.03
C THR A 72 -12.79 12.40 19.03
N SER A 73 -13.40 12.15 17.87
CA SER A 73 -14.87 12.02 17.76
C SER A 73 -15.33 10.89 16.85
N GLU A 74 -14.39 10.13 16.26
CA GLU A 74 -14.63 9.12 15.21
C GLU A 74 -15.49 9.63 14.05
N ARG A 75 -15.73 10.95 13.97
CA ARG A 75 -16.53 11.55 12.92
C ARG A 75 -15.78 11.39 11.60
N VAL A 76 -16.40 10.66 10.69
CA VAL A 76 -15.85 10.43 9.37
C VAL A 76 -15.90 11.73 8.56
N LEU A 77 -14.75 12.17 8.08
CA LEU A 77 -14.56 13.36 7.26
C LEU A 77 -14.63 13.03 5.78
N LEU A 78 -13.93 11.96 5.38
CA LEU A 78 -13.83 11.50 4.00
C LEU A 78 -13.97 9.99 3.95
N GLN A 79 -14.51 9.48 2.85
CA GLN A 79 -14.68 8.05 2.63
C GLN A 79 -14.22 7.65 1.23
N GLN A 80 -13.86 6.38 1.10
CA GLN A 80 -13.58 5.68 -0.15
C GLN A 80 -12.60 6.45 -1.04
N GLY A 81 -12.99 6.82 -2.25
CA GLY A 81 -12.12 7.47 -3.23
C GLY A 81 -11.56 8.82 -2.78
N GLU A 82 -12.35 9.63 -2.07
CA GLU A 82 -11.91 10.93 -1.57
C GLU A 82 -10.89 10.77 -0.45
N ALA A 83 -11.16 9.84 0.47
CA ALA A 83 -10.22 9.46 1.51
C ALA A 83 -8.92 8.91 0.91
N PHE A 84 -9.04 8.03 -0.09
CA PHE A 84 -7.90 7.45 -0.78
C PHE A 84 -7.04 8.53 -1.43
N GLN A 85 -7.64 9.47 -2.14
CA GLN A 85 -6.93 10.59 -2.78
C GLN A 85 -6.22 11.49 -1.76
N ALA A 86 -6.87 11.79 -0.63
CA ALA A 86 -6.27 12.58 0.44
C ALA A 86 -5.06 11.87 1.07
N LEU A 87 -5.18 10.58 1.39
CA LEU A 87 -4.10 9.77 1.95
C LEU A 87 -2.95 9.58 0.95
N TYR A 88 -3.28 9.42 -0.32
CA TYR A 88 -2.32 9.33 -1.39
C TYR A 88 -1.48 10.61 -1.53
N THR A 89 -2.13 11.77 -1.34
CA THR A 89 -1.46 13.08 -1.38
C THR A 89 -0.65 13.37 -0.10
N ALA A 90 -1.05 12.79 1.03
CA ALA A 90 -0.33 12.92 2.30
C ALA A 90 1.07 12.25 2.28
N GLY A 91 1.33 11.36 1.32
CA GLY A 91 2.65 10.77 1.10
C GLY A 91 2.93 9.60 2.04
N VAL A 92 4.08 9.64 2.73
CA VAL A 92 4.52 8.55 3.63
C VAL A 92 3.79 8.67 4.96
N LEU A 93 3.04 7.63 5.32
CA LEU A 93 2.30 7.55 6.57
C LEU A 93 2.84 6.40 7.43
N HIS A 94 2.67 6.54 8.75
CA HIS A 94 3.02 5.51 9.71
C HIS A 94 1.81 4.60 9.95
N TRP A 95 1.75 3.52 9.17
CA TRP A 95 0.67 2.54 9.22
C TRP A 95 0.88 1.55 10.36
N ARG A 96 -0.16 1.36 11.16
CA ARG A 96 -0.26 0.33 12.18
C ARG A 96 -1.15 -0.78 11.65
N MET A 97 -0.60 -1.99 11.59
CA MET A 97 -1.36 -3.18 11.24
C MET A 97 -2.18 -3.66 12.43
N HIS A 98 -3.47 -3.80 12.20
CA HIS A 98 -4.38 -4.48 13.11
C HIS A 98 -4.68 -5.86 12.53
N PRO A 99 -4.47 -6.93 13.32
CA PRO A 99 -5.00 -8.23 12.93
C PRO A 99 -6.51 -8.05 12.75
N GLN A 100 -7.02 -8.46 11.58
CA GLN A 100 -8.43 -8.40 11.28
C GLN A 100 -9.16 -9.24 12.33
N GLN A 101 -9.71 -8.60 13.37
CA GLN A 101 -10.65 -9.24 14.25
C GLN A 101 -11.87 -9.53 13.39
N HIS A 102 -11.93 -10.75 12.87
CA HIS A 102 -13.19 -11.35 12.47
C HIS A 102 -14.09 -11.20 13.69
N ASN A 103 -15.03 -10.25 13.65
CA ASN A 103 -16.23 -10.31 14.47
C ASN A 103 -16.99 -11.53 13.97
N ALA A 104 -16.55 -12.71 14.39
CA ALA A 104 -17.34 -13.93 14.39
C ALA A 104 -18.26 -13.83 15.60
N GLU A 105 -19.27 -12.97 15.50
CA GLU A 105 -20.43 -13.05 16.36
C GLU A 105 -21.53 -13.77 15.57
N ALA A 106 -22.01 -14.87 16.15
CA ALA A 106 -22.98 -15.84 15.64
C ALA A 106 -22.45 -16.81 14.56
N GLU A 107 -21.97 -17.99 14.97
CA GLU A 107 -22.81 -19.19 14.98
C GLU A 107 -22.08 -20.35 15.68
N THR A 108 -22.79 -20.96 16.63
CA THR A 108 -22.44 -22.16 17.37
C THR A 108 -22.12 -23.36 16.47
N ALA A 109 -20.94 -23.97 16.61
CA ALA A 109 -20.76 -25.43 16.76
C ALA A 109 -19.27 -25.84 16.86
N PRO A 110 -18.95 -26.97 17.54
CA PRO A 110 -17.60 -27.26 18.03
C PRO A 110 -16.80 -28.26 17.18
N LEU A 111 -15.48 -28.24 17.40
CA LEU A 111 -14.50 -29.33 17.27
C LEU A 111 -14.29 -29.99 15.89
N SER A 112 -13.09 -29.82 15.34
CA SER A 112 -12.17 -30.94 15.10
C SER A 112 -10.77 -30.45 14.75
N ALA A 113 -9.83 -30.73 15.65
CA ALA A 113 -8.41 -30.71 15.38
C ALA A 113 -7.98 -32.11 14.92
N ILE A 114 -7.39 -32.26 13.74
CA ILE A 114 -6.49 -33.39 13.44
C ILE A 114 -5.34 -32.92 12.54
N ALA A 115 -4.15 -32.92 13.15
CA ALA A 115 -2.81 -33.26 12.69
C ALA A 115 -2.27 -32.77 11.34
N SER A 116 -1.13 -32.08 11.48
CA SER A 116 0.10 -32.15 10.68
C SER A 116 0.25 -33.39 9.80
N ASN A 117 0.88 -33.20 8.63
CA ASN A 117 2.10 -33.92 8.27
C ASN A 117 2.88 -33.16 7.18
N SER A 118 4.11 -32.85 7.53
CA SER A 118 5.22 -32.44 6.67
C SER A 118 5.43 -33.43 5.52
N ASN A 119 5.82 -32.92 4.35
CA ASN A 119 6.94 -33.49 3.60
C ASN A 119 7.51 -32.49 2.57
N THR A 120 8.78 -32.20 2.83
CA THR A 120 9.82 -31.67 1.95
C THR A 120 9.78 -32.25 0.54
N THR A 121 9.89 -31.37 -0.47
CA THR A 121 10.56 -31.71 -1.74
C THR A 121 11.20 -30.42 -2.29
N GLU A 122 12.52 -30.38 -2.22
CA GLU A 122 13.38 -29.41 -2.92
C GLU A 122 13.23 -29.55 -4.44
N LEU A 123 13.39 -28.45 -5.19
CA LEU A 123 14.34 -28.34 -6.31
C LEU A 123 14.40 -26.88 -6.81
N PRO A 124 15.43 -26.46 -7.59
CA PRO A 124 16.17 -25.24 -7.37
C PRO A 124 15.94 -24.21 -8.48
N GLY A 125 15.80 -22.94 -8.13
CA GLY A 125 15.43 -21.92 -9.11
C GLY A 125 16.04 -20.56 -8.82
N ARG A 126 17.32 -20.42 -9.18
CA ARG A 126 18.02 -19.18 -9.56
C ARG A 126 17.57 -17.89 -8.87
N VAL A 127 18.32 -17.51 -7.84
CA VAL A 127 18.41 -16.12 -7.36
C VAL A 127 19.42 -15.39 -8.24
N PRO A 128 19.08 -14.25 -8.89
CA PRO A 128 20.08 -13.27 -9.24
C PRO A 128 20.21 -12.26 -8.09
N LEU A 129 21.41 -12.27 -7.51
CA LEU A 129 21.95 -11.21 -6.67
C LEU A 129 21.99 -9.85 -7.39
N HIS A 130 22.08 -8.81 -6.56
CA HIS A 130 22.26 -7.38 -6.86
C HIS A 130 20.99 -6.59 -7.23
N ALA A 131 20.23 -6.22 -6.19
CA ALA A 131 19.60 -4.91 -6.18
C ALA A 131 20.72 -3.86 -6.12
N VAL A 132 21.10 -3.32 -7.28
CA VAL A 132 21.94 -2.13 -7.35
C VAL A 132 21.14 -1.00 -6.66
N PRO A 133 21.70 -0.30 -5.66
CA PRO A 133 21.04 0.85 -5.07
C PRO A 133 20.79 1.85 -6.20
N VAL A 134 19.54 2.20 -6.46
CA VAL A 134 19.23 3.32 -7.33
C VAL A 134 19.79 4.55 -6.63
N GLU A 135 20.96 4.99 -7.06
CA GLU A 135 21.59 6.22 -6.60
C GLU A 135 20.60 7.37 -6.76
N HIS A 136 20.06 7.81 -5.61
CA HIS A 136 19.84 9.20 -5.22
C HIS A 136 19.44 10.21 -6.31
N VAL A 137 18.48 9.88 -7.18
CA VAL A 137 17.60 10.93 -7.67
C VAL A 137 16.52 11.08 -6.61
N PRO A 138 16.44 12.25 -5.92
CA PRO A 138 15.41 12.46 -4.93
C PRO A 138 14.08 12.34 -5.68
N LEU A 139 13.40 11.20 -5.53
CA LEU A 139 12.07 11.02 -6.10
C LEU A 139 11.16 12.17 -5.65
N THR A 140 11.45 12.74 -4.47
CA THR A 140 10.89 13.97 -3.89
C THR A 140 10.91 15.18 -4.83
N SER A 141 11.89 15.30 -5.73
CA SER A 141 12.01 16.38 -6.73
C SER A 141 11.14 16.19 -7.97
N LEU A 142 10.67 14.96 -8.21
CA LEU A 142 9.77 14.69 -9.33
C LEU A 142 8.34 15.12 -8.95
N PRO A 143 7.61 15.76 -9.89
CA PRO A 143 6.18 15.98 -9.74
C PRO A 143 5.48 14.67 -9.37
N VAL A 144 4.49 14.76 -8.48
CA VAL A 144 3.76 13.61 -7.94
C VAL A 144 3.31 12.65 -9.05
N ARG A 145 2.75 13.17 -10.14
CA ARG A 145 2.35 12.37 -11.32
C ARG A 145 3.50 11.59 -11.96
N VAL A 146 4.66 12.24 -12.11
CA VAL A 146 5.86 11.64 -12.72
C VAL A 146 6.42 10.54 -11.82
N ARG A 147 6.38 10.74 -10.50
CA ARG A 147 6.79 9.72 -9.53
C ARG A 147 5.89 8.48 -9.59
N HIS A 148 4.59 8.67 -9.77
CA HIS A 148 3.64 7.55 -9.83
C HIS A 148 3.79 6.73 -11.10
N VAL A 149 3.95 7.39 -12.25
CA VAL A 149 4.30 6.69 -13.49
C VAL A 149 5.62 5.95 -13.32
N PHE A 150 6.65 6.58 -12.74
CA PHE A 150 7.95 5.93 -12.49
C PHE A 150 7.83 4.68 -11.61
N LEU A 151 7.10 4.75 -10.49
CA LEU A 151 6.91 3.61 -9.58
C LEU A 151 6.19 2.44 -10.26
N LEU A 152 5.20 2.73 -11.11
CA LEU A 152 4.45 1.72 -11.83
C LEU A 152 5.18 1.19 -13.09
N SER A 153 6.26 1.85 -13.51
CA SER A 153 7.06 1.51 -14.70
C SER A 153 8.18 0.50 -14.40
N ASN A 154 7.86 -0.53 -13.61
CA ASN A 154 8.82 -1.56 -13.18
C ASN A 154 8.94 -2.74 -14.18
N GLY A 155 8.39 -2.60 -15.39
CA GLY A 155 8.42 -3.61 -16.45
C GLY A 155 7.35 -4.70 -16.33
N GLN A 156 6.49 -4.67 -15.31
CA GLN A 156 5.39 -5.64 -15.12
C GLN A 156 4.04 -5.18 -15.69
N ARG A 157 3.92 -3.91 -16.07
CA ARG A 157 2.66 -3.30 -16.52
C ARG A 157 2.83 -2.64 -17.87
N THR A 158 1.77 -2.70 -18.68
CA THR A 158 1.71 -1.97 -19.95
C THR A 158 1.41 -0.49 -19.70
N LEU A 159 1.59 0.36 -20.71
CA LEU A 159 1.30 1.80 -20.58
C LEU A 159 -0.19 2.05 -20.37
N GLU A 160 -1.02 1.22 -21.01
CA GLU A 160 -2.47 1.18 -20.90
C GLU A 160 -2.89 0.82 -19.47
N ASP A 161 -2.25 -0.18 -18.86
CA ASP A 161 -2.51 -0.55 -17.46
C ASP A 161 -2.15 0.61 -16.51
N ILE A 162 -1.01 1.27 -16.74
CA ILE A 162 -0.58 2.41 -15.93
C ILE A 162 -1.57 3.59 -16.09
N ALA A 163 -1.99 3.88 -17.32
CA ALA A 163 -2.99 4.90 -17.63
C ALA A 163 -4.32 4.63 -16.93
N HIS A 164 -4.78 3.37 -16.96
CA HIS A 164 -6.00 2.94 -16.29
C HIS A 164 -5.90 3.10 -14.77
N VAL A 165 -4.79 2.65 -14.16
CA VAL A 165 -4.56 2.71 -12.70
C VAL A 165 -4.46 4.16 -12.21
N LEU A 166 -3.77 5.02 -12.96
CA LEU A 166 -3.61 6.42 -12.61
C LEU A 166 -4.79 7.30 -13.06
N ARG A 167 -5.76 6.72 -13.79
CA ARG A 167 -6.86 7.44 -14.46
C ARG A 167 -6.37 8.62 -15.28
N LEU A 168 -5.27 8.41 -16.00
CA LEU A 168 -4.66 9.40 -16.88
C LEU A 168 -4.90 8.99 -18.35
N PRO A 169 -4.93 9.97 -19.28
CA PRO A 169 -4.87 9.67 -20.71
C PRO A 169 -3.58 8.92 -21.05
N LEU A 170 -3.66 7.97 -21.99
CA LEU A 170 -2.51 7.20 -22.44
C LEU A 170 -1.39 8.12 -22.95
N GLU A 171 -1.73 9.19 -23.68
CA GLU A 171 -0.74 10.13 -24.22
C GLU A 171 0.02 10.88 -23.10
N GLU A 172 -0.63 11.11 -21.96
CA GLU A 172 0.01 11.74 -20.80
C GLU A 172 1.02 10.78 -20.16
N VAL A 173 0.67 9.50 -20.03
CA VAL A 173 1.58 8.48 -19.51
C VAL A 173 2.78 8.30 -20.44
N GLU A 174 2.57 8.19 -21.75
CA GLU A 174 3.64 8.10 -22.75
C GLU A 174 4.61 9.29 -22.65
N ARG A 175 4.07 10.51 -22.55
CA ARG A 175 4.90 11.71 -22.40
C ARG A 175 5.74 11.69 -21.13
N VAL A 176 5.16 11.21 -20.02
CA VAL A 176 5.88 11.08 -18.75
C VAL A 176 6.98 10.02 -18.84
N ILE A 177 6.72 8.88 -19.50
CA ILE A 177 7.72 7.84 -19.75
C ILE A 177 8.87 8.38 -20.59
N GLN A 178 8.59 9.15 -21.65
CA GLN A 178 9.62 9.80 -22.46
C GLN A 178 10.48 10.78 -21.64
N ILE A 179 9.88 11.53 -20.71
CA ILE A 179 10.61 12.42 -19.80
C ILE A 179 11.52 11.61 -18.88
N LEU A 180 11.03 10.50 -18.32
CA LEU A 180 11.81 9.62 -17.46
C LEU A 180 12.98 8.97 -18.23
N GLN A 181 12.74 8.50 -19.46
CA GLN A 181 13.76 7.96 -20.36
C GLN A 181 14.85 8.97 -20.69
N LYS A 182 14.46 10.21 -21.07
CA LYS A 182 15.41 11.30 -21.33
C LYS A 182 16.27 11.63 -20.11
N ARG A 183 15.73 11.46 -18.91
CA ARG A 183 16.43 11.68 -17.64
C ARG A 183 17.21 10.44 -17.16
N LYS A 184 17.21 9.34 -17.93
CA LYS A 184 17.79 8.03 -17.54
C LYS A 184 17.20 7.47 -16.24
N LEU A 185 15.94 7.82 -15.96
CA LEU A 185 15.18 7.40 -14.78
C LEU A 185 14.17 6.32 -15.14
N THR A 186 14.50 5.35 -15.99
CA THR A 186 13.58 4.25 -16.31
C THR A 186 14.31 2.94 -16.37
N ILE A 187 13.79 1.96 -15.63
CA ILE A 187 14.16 0.54 -15.71
C ILE A 187 13.24 -0.09 -16.76
N TRP A 188 13.29 0.41 -18.00
CA TRP A 188 12.63 -0.28 -19.11
C TRP A 188 13.62 -1.31 -19.63
N GLN A 189 13.50 -2.56 -19.19
CA GLN A 189 14.13 -3.68 -19.90
C GLN A 189 13.29 -3.94 -21.15
N SER A 190 13.73 -3.39 -22.27
CA SER A 190 13.27 -3.82 -23.58
C SER A 190 13.41 -5.35 -23.60
N ARG A 191 12.29 -6.06 -23.75
CA ARG A 191 12.33 -7.49 -24.08
C ARG A 191 13.02 -7.56 -25.45
N ALA A 192 14.32 -7.81 -25.45
CA ALA A 192 15.06 -8.13 -26.66
C ALA A 192 14.37 -9.36 -27.27
N SER A 193 13.86 -9.18 -28.49
CA SER A 193 13.31 -10.24 -29.31
C SER A 193 14.43 -11.17 -29.79
#